data_AF-X1BE60-F1
#
_entry.id   AF-X1BE60-F1
#
_cell.length_a   1.000
_cell.length_b   1.000
_cell.length_c   1.000
_cell.angle_alpha   90.00
_cell.angle_beta   90.00
_cell.angle_gamma   90.00
#
_symmetry.space_group_name_H-M   'P 1'
#
loop_
_entity.id
_entity.type
_entity.pdbx_description
1 polymer ?
#
loop_
_entity_poly.entity_id
_entity_poly.type
_entity_poly.pdbx_seq_one_letter_code
_entity_poly.pdbx_strand_id
1 'polypeptide(L)'
;MAKKMFTVNEHLSLVLEGGKTNIYVGGRLFQQCKYLLFNIPIKDYDLVDQFGSIDQISERLSVDMDLVDNSLRVIFIPPEVEFWGHCSNLQAWYEQDYDTRLLHSSLAFPLLKELASLGDFLARRVFKEEIAKALKRGEERVLTALIDKGYLGFLSRDEFWSVYPSESV
;
A
#
# COMPACT_ATOMS: atom_id res chain seq x y z
N MET A 1 12.36 -2.16 -27.03
CA MET A 1 12.82 -2.54 -25.67
C MET A 1 12.12 -3.83 -25.29
N ALA A 2 12.82 -4.78 -24.67
CA ALA A 2 12.22 -6.05 -24.25
C ALA A 2 11.24 -5.82 -23.09
N LYS A 3 10.07 -6.47 -23.15
CA LYS A 3 9.08 -6.47 -22.06
C LYS A 3 9.62 -7.32 -20.92
N LYS A 4 9.77 -6.77 -19.71
CA LYS A 4 10.08 -7.54 -18.49
C LYS A 4 8.82 -7.71 -17.67
N MET A 5 8.62 -8.90 -17.10
CA MET A 5 7.48 -9.23 -16.26
C MET A 5 7.97 -9.92 -14.99
N PHE A 6 7.35 -9.59 -13.87
CA PHE A 6 7.60 -10.20 -12.58
C PHE A 6 6.26 -10.53 -11.92
N THR A 7 6.10 -11.77 -11.47
CA THR A 7 4.88 -12.23 -10.80
C THR A 7 5.13 -12.33 -9.31
N VAL A 8 4.33 -11.62 -8.52
CA VAL A 8 4.41 -11.63 -7.05
C VAL A 8 3.60 -12.81 -6.50
N ASN A 9 2.37 -12.98 -6.99
CA ASN A 9 1.49 -14.10 -6.68
C ASN A 9 0.52 -14.37 -7.85
N GLU A 10 -0.42 -15.29 -7.68
CA GLU A 10 -1.39 -15.68 -8.73
C GLU A 10 -2.18 -14.51 -9.31
N HIS A 11 -2.45 -13.48 -8.51
CA HIS A 11 -3.27 -12.34 -8.90
C HIS A 11 -2.48 -11.05 -9.12
N LEU A 12 -1.23 -10.96 -8.71
CA LEU A 12 -0.44 -9.72 -8.70
C LEU A 12 0.85 -9.87 -9.51
N SER A 13 1.04 -8.95 -10.47
CA SER A 13 2.27 -8.91 -11.28
C SER A 13 2.67 -7.48 -11.63
N LEU A 14 3.94 -7.29 -11.96
CA LEU A 14 4.49 -6.06 -12.50
C LEU A 14 5.03 -6.29 -13.91
N VAL A 15 4.88 -5.29 -14.77
CA VAL A 15 5.40 -5.30 -16.14
C VAL A 15 6.14 -3.99 -16.41
N LEU A 16 7.36 -4.09 -16.93
CA LEU A 16 8.09 -2.96 -17.49
C LEU A 16 7.79 -2.87 -18.99
N GLU A 17 7.06 -1.83 -19.39
CA GLU A 17 6.71 -1.57 -20.78
C GLU A 17 6.73 -0.06 -21.07
N GLY A 18 7.31 0.31 -22.22
CA GLY A 18 7.45 1.73 -22.59
C GLY A 18 8.28 2.56 -21.60
N GLY A 19 9.20 1.92 -20.86
CA GLY A 19 10.00 2.59 -19.82
C GLY A 19 9.23 2.90 -18.54
N LYS A 20 8.03 2.33 -18.36
CA LYS A 20 7.21 2.51 -17.16
C LYS A 20 6.88 1.17 -16.52
N THR A 21 6.87 1.15 -15.20
CA THR A 21 6.42 0.00 -14.41
C THR A 21 4.91 0.06 -14.24
N ASN A 22 4.22 -1.01 -14.65
CA ASN A 22 2.78 -1.19 -14.55
C ASN A 22 2.46 -2.35 -13.61
N ILE A 23 1.54 -2.13 -12.67
CA ILE A 23 1.03 -3.18 -11.78
C ILE A 23 -0.25 -3.74 -12.40
N TYR A 24 -0.41 -5.06 -12.36
CA TYR A 24 -1.60 -5.76 -12.80
C TYR A 24 -2.17 -6.60 -11.67
N VAL A 25 -3.48 -6.49 -11.47
CA VAL A 25 -4.24 -7.27 -10.49
C VAL A 25 -5.32 -8.07 -11.25
N GLY A 26 -5.30 -9.39 -11.14
CA GLY A 26 -6.20 -10.28 -11.91
C GLY A 26 -6.05 -10.12 -13.44
N GLY A 27 -4.83 -9.82 -13.89
CA GLY A 27 -4.53 -9.55 -15.31
C GLY A 27 -5.01 -8.18 -15.82
N ARG A 28 -5.59 -7.32 -14.97
CA ARG A 28 -6.05 -5.97 -15.34
C ARG A 28 -5.08 -4.92 -14.82
N LEU A 29 -4.83 -3.89 -15.64
CA LEU A 29 -3.97 -2.77 -15.27
C LEU A 29 -4.53 -2.05 -14.04
N PHE A 30 -3.74 -1.97 -12.98
CA PHE A 30 -4.07 -1.27 -11.75
C PHE A 30 -3.66 0.21 -11.86
N GLN A 31 -4.66 1.09 -11.98
CA GLN A 31 -4.45 2.50 -12.37
C GLN A 31 -4.31 3.49 -11.21
N GLN A 32 -4.26 3.01 -9.96
CA GLN A 32 -4.08 3.91 -8.82
C GLN A 32 -2.67 4.49 -8.72
N CYS A 33 -2.57 5.66 -8.06
CA CYS A 33 -1.36 6.46 -7.97
C CYS A 33 -0.14 5.64 -7.52
N LYS A 34 0.77 5.41 -8.47
CA LYS A 34 2.05 4.72 -8.27
C LYS A 34 3.13 5.59 -7.63
N TYR A 35 2.83 6.87 -7.43
CA TYR A 35 3.78 7.92 -7.01
C TYR A 35 4.46 7.65 -5.66
N LEU A 36 4.01 6.66 -4.89
CA LEU A 36 4.47 6.35 -3.54
C LEU A 36 5.05 4.93 -3.41
N LEU A 37 5.46 4.31 -4.53
CA LEU A 37 6.44 3.23 -4.44
C LEU A 37 7.78 3.86 -4.03
N PHE A 38 7.90 4.15 -2.74
CA PHE A 38 9.12 4.63 -2.14
C PHE A 38 10.22 3.62 -2.41
N ASN A 39 11.27 4.06 -3.10
CA ASN A 39 12.52 3.33 -3.21
C ASN A 39 13.26 3.46 -1.87
N ILE A 40 12.65 3.00 -0.77
CA ILE A 40 13.33 2.89 0.52
C ILE A 40 14.30 1.72 0.36
N PRO A 41 15.61 1.96 0.49
CA PRO A 41 16.58 0.89 0.44
C PRO A 41 16.17 -0.21 1.42
N ILE A 42 16.23 -1.47 0.98
CA ILE A 42 15.92 -2.67 1.77
C ILE A 42 16.78 -2.78 3.06
N LYS A 43 17.72 -1.85 3.28
CA LYS A 43 18.49 -1.68 4.51
C LYS A 43 17.71 -1.05 5.69
N ASP A 44 16.48 -0.60 5.49
CA ASP A 44 15.76 0.22 6.48
C ASP A 44 14.60 -0.50 7.18
N TYR A 45 14.66 -1.82 7.36
CA TYR A 45 13.80 -2.50 8.34
C TYR A 45 13.89 -1.80 9.71
N ASP A 46 15.09 -1.33 10.08
CA ASP A 46 15.32 -0.54 11.29
C ASP A 46 14.48 0.75 11.35
N LEU A 47 14.22 1.41 10.21
CA LEU A 47 13.37 2.61 10.16
C LEU A 47 11.89 2.26 10.27
N VAL A 48 11.45 1.16 9.65
CA VAL A 48 10.06 0.69 9.82
C VAL A 48 9.81 0.23 11.26
N ASP A 49 10.79 -0.40 11.90
CA ASP A 49 10.73 -0.75 13.31
C ASP A 49 10.71 0.50 14.22
N GLN A 50 11.45 1.55 13.84
CA GLN A 50 11.50 2.80 14.60
C GLN A 50 10.23 3.67 14.42
N PHE A 51 9.68 3.76 13.21
CA PHE A 51 8.58 4.66 12.85
C PHE A 51 7.25 3.93 12.57
N GLY A 52 7.22 2.62 12.69
CA GLY A 52 6.00 1.81 12.61
C GLY A 52 5.35 1.67 11.22
N SER A 53 5.60 2.53 10.22
CA SER A 53 5.05 2.39 8.86
C SER A 53 5.71 3.31 7.82
N ILE A 54 5.62 2.95 6.53
CA ILE A 54 6.03 3.83 5.42
C ILE A 54 5.27 5.16 5.40
N ASP A 55 3.99 5.17 5.77
CA ASP A 55 3.19 6.40 5.83
C ASP A 55 3.82 7.43 6.77
N GLN A 56 4.17 7.02 7.99
CA GLN A 56 4.80 7.90 8.98
C GLN A 56 6.18 8.39 8.55
N ILE A 57 6.95 7.55 7.83
CA ILE A 57 8.23 7.94 7.24
C ILE A 57 8.00 9.02 6.17
N SER A 58 7.01 8.83 5.31
CA SER A 58 6.69 9.77 4.23
C SER A 58 6.23 11.14 4.74
N GLU A 59 5.42 11.17 5.79
CA GLU A 59 4.96 12.42 6.41
C GLU A 59 6.12 13.23 6.95
N ARG A 60 7.07 12.59 7.66
CA ARG A 60 8.25 13.28 8.19
C ARG A 60 9.22 13.74 7.11
N LEU A 61 9.46 12.90 6.10
CA LEU A 61 10.28 13.28 4.95
C LEU A 61 9.67 14.44 4.17
N SER A 62 8.34 14.49 4.03
CA SER A 62 7.64 15.60 3.38
C SER A 62 7.86 16.91 4.15
N VAL A 63 7.78 16.85 5.48
CA VAL A 63 8.06 18.01 6.36
C VAL A 63 9.51 18.46 6.27
N ASP A 64 10.47 17.54 6.18
CA ASP A 64 11.89 17.86 6.03
C ASP A 64 12.22 18.41 4.62
N MET A 65 11.54 17.93 3.57
CA MET A 65 11.75 18.43 2.20
C MET A 65 11.15 19.82 1.98
N ASP A 66 10.11 20.21 2.71
CA ASP A 66 9.59 21.59 2.69
C ASP A 66 10.59 22.60 3.30
N LEU A 67 11.58 22.12 4.07
CA LEU A 67 12.64 22.94 4.68
C LEU A 67 13.95 22.97 3.88
N VAL A 68 14.10 22.09 2.89
CA VAL A 68 15.31 21.99 2.06
C VAL A 68 15.05 22.68 0.72
N ASP A 69 15.80 23.76 0.48
CA ASP A 69 15.87 24.50 -0.79
C ASP A 69 15.72 23.59 -2.02
N ASN A 70 14.93 24.06 -2.99
CA ASN A 70 14.31 23.42 -4.16
C ASN A 70 15.31 22.84 -5.19
N SER A 71 16.39 22.26 -4.70
CA SER A 71 17.58 21.74 -5.37
C SER A 71 17.76 20.24 -5.12
N LEU A 72 16.68 19.54 -4.74
CA LEU A 72 16.60 18.09 -4.81
C LEU A 72 16.73 17.68 -6.28
N ARG A 73 17.99 17.44 -6.65
CA ARG A 73 18.41 16.85 -7.92
C ARG A 73 17.45 15.70 -8.20
N VAL A 74 16.68 15.83 -9.27
CA VAL A 74 15.90 14.73 -9.83
C VAL A 74 16.90 13.61 -10.12
N ILE A 75 17.00 12.65 -9.19
CA ILE A 75 17.88 11.50 -9.36
C ILE A 75 17.28 10.73 -10.52
N PHE A 76 17.98 10.72 -11.66
CA PHE A 76 17.59 9.88 -12.78
C PHE A 76 17.84 8.42 -12.38
N ILE A 77 16.77 7.68 -12.10
CA ILE A 77 16.82 6.25 -11.87
C ILE A 77 16.49 5.57 -13.21
N PRO A 78 17.37 4.68 -13.73
CA PRO A 78 17.05 3.93 -14.94
C PRO A 78 15.77 3.10 -14.74
N PRO A 79 14.85 3.03 -15.73
CA PRO A 79 13.58 2.33 -15.58
C PRO A 79 13.70 0.87 -15.14
N GLU A 80 14.77 0.18 -15.52
CA GLU A 80 14.99 -1.21 -15.11
C GLU A 80 15.39 -1.34 -13.63
N VAL A 81 16.13 -0.36 -13.10
CA VAL A 81 16.52 -0.32 -11.68
C VAL A 81 15.31 0.02 -10.83
N GLU A 82 14.50 1.00 -11.27
CA GLU A 82 13.24 1.35 -10.62
C GLU A 82 12.26 0.16 -10.63
N PHE A 83 12.12 -0.53 -11.76
CA PHE A 83 11.32 -1.74 -11.88
C PHE A 83 11.75 -2.81 -10.87
N TRP A 84 13.06 -3.04 -10.72
CA TRP A 84 13.58 -4.02 -9.76
C TRP A 84 13.28 -3.63 -8.31
N GLY A 85 13.38 -2.35 -7.96
CA GLY A 85 12.97 -1.83 -6.64
C GLY A 85 11.48 -2.07 -6.37
N HIS A 86 10.62 -1.72 -7.33
CA HIS A 86 9.17 -1.94 -7.23
C HIS A 86 8.79 -3.42 -7.08
N CYS A 87 9.46 -4.31 -7.82
CA CYS A 87 9.26 -5.75 -7.69
C CYS A 87 9.65 -6.24 -6.30
N SER A 88 10.81 -5.80 -5.79
CA SER A 88 11.31 -6.20 -4.47
C SER A 88 10.38 -5.72 -3.35
N ASN A 89 9.85 -4.49 -3.44
CA ASN A 89 8.92 -3.96 -2.44
C ASN A 89 7.60 -4.74 -2.40
N LEU A 90 6.98 -5.00 -3.56
CA LEU A 90 5.73 -5.77 -3.61
C LEU A 90 5.93 -7.24 -3.23
N GLN A 91 7.11 -7.81 -3.55
CA GLN A 91 7.48 -9.16 -3.12
C GLN A 91 7.61 -9.24 -1.59
N ALA A 92 8.37 -8.32 -0.98
CA ALA A 92 8.56 -8.29 0.47
C ALA A 92 7.22 -8.07 1.20
N TRP A 93 6.39 -7.17 0.70
CA TRP A 93 5.04 -6.96 1.21
C TRP A 93 4.20 -8.24 1.18
N TYR A 94 4.23 -8.98 0.07
CA TYR A 94 3.51 -10.25 -0.04
C TYR A 94 4.08 -11.34 0.89
N GLU A 95 5.41 -11.48 0.95
CA GLU A 95 6.09 -12.49 1.79
C GLU A 95 5.91 -12.24 3.29
N GLN A 96 5.59 -11.01 3.68
CA GLN A 96 5.26 -10.63 5.06
C GLN A 96 3.74 -10.58 5.27
N ASP A 97 2.99 -11.50 4.66
CA ASP A 97 1.54 -11.64 4.81
C ASP A 97 0.76 -10.34 4.56
N TYR A 98 1.19 -9.54 3.58
CA TYR A 98 0.65 -8.22 3.25
C TYR A 98 0.75 -7.16 4.36
N ASP A 99 1.83 -7.20 5.17
CA ASP A 99 2.08 -6.20 6.21
C ASP A 99 1.97 -4.76 5.68
N THR A 100 0.89 -4.06 6.08
CA THR A 100 0.57 -2.71 5.60
C THR A 100 1.56 -1.64 6.06
N ARG A 101 2.52 -2.00 6.93
CA ARG A 101 3.63 -1.12 7.32
C ARG A 101 4.70 -1.01 6.24
N LEU A 102 4.79 -1.99 5.33
CA LEU A 102 5.84 -2.13 4.31
C LEU A 102 5.51 -1.44 2.98
N LEU A 103 4.26 -1.05 2.77
CA LEU A 103 3.82 -0.28 1.62
C LEU A 103 2.99 0.91 2.08
N HIS A 104 3.16 2.04 1.39
CA HIS A 104 2.35 3.21 1.67
C HIS A 104 0.86 2.89 1.48
N SER A 105 0.00 3.36 2.38
CA SER A 105 -1.43 3.01 2.43
C SER A 105 -2.20 3.38 1.16
N SER A 106 -1.77 4.44 0.47
CA SER A 106 -2.34 4.83 -0.84
C SER A 106 -2.25 3.73 -1.91
N LEU A 107 -1.32 2.79 -1.76
CA LEU A 107 -1.14 1.63 -2.63
C LEU A 107 -1.57 0.33 -1.94
N ALA A 108 -1.18 0.10 -0.68
CA ALA A 108 -1.44 -1.14 0.03
C ALA A 108 -2.94 -1.42 0.18
N PHE A 109 -3.69 -0.42 0.66
CA PHE A 109 -5.11 -0.57 0.97
C PHE A 109 -5.94 -0.98 -0.25
N PRO A 110 -5.78 -0.32 -1.41
CA PRO A 110 -6.59 -0.68 -2.56
C PRO A 110 -6.09 -1.95 -3.27
N LEU A 111 -4.79 -2.28 -3.20
CA LEU A 111 -4.32 -3.59 -3.65
C LEU A 111 -4.97 -4.72 -2.83
N LEU A 112 -5.00 -4.59 -1.51
CA LEU A 112 -5.70 -5.54 -0.63
C LEU A 112 -7.16 -5.70 -1.03
N LYS A 113 -7.86 -4.59 -1.30
CA LYS A 113 -9.26 -4.60 -1.74
C LYS A 113 -9.45 -5.39 -3.04
N GLU A 114 -8.63 -5.14 -4.07
CA GLU A 114 -8.74 -5.81 -5.37
C GLU A 114 -8.38 -7.30 -5.24
N LEU A 115 -7.30 -7.64 -4.52
CA LEU A 115 -6.91 -9.03 -4.25
C LEU A 115 -8.00 -9.80 -3.48
N ALA A 116 -8.55 -9.19 -2.43
CA ALA A 116 -9.67 -9.75 -1.66
C ALA A 116 -10.91 -10.01 -2.53
N SER A 117 -11.15 -9.14 -3.52
CA SER A 117 -12.27 -9.27 -4.47
C SER A 117 -12.04 -10.38 -5.48
N LEU A 118 -10.79 -10.72 -5.79
CA LEU A 118 -10.40 -11.86 -6.64
C LEU A 118 -10.40 -13.21 -5.92
N GLY A 119 -10.62 -13.23 -4.61
CA GLY A 119 -10.70 -14.45 -3.81
C GLY A 119 -9.45 -14.74 -2.98
N ASP A 120 -8.50 -13.82 -2.90
CA ASP A 120 -7.36 -13.94 -2.01
C ASP A 120 -7.81 -13.83 -0.54
N PHE A 121 -7.83 -14.98 0.16
CA PHE A 121 -8.31 -15.06 1.53
C PHE A 121 -7.40 -14.32 2.52
N LEU A 122 -6.09 -14.31 2.27
CA LEU A 122 -5.13 -13.64 3.14
C LEU A 122 -5.26 -12.13 2.98
N ALA A 123 -5.31 -11.62 1.75
CA ALA A 123 -5.56 -10.21 1.49
C ALA A 123 -6.91 -9.76 2.06
N ARG A 124 -7.96 -10.58 1.93
CA ARG A 124 -9.28 -10.29 2.52
C ARG A 124 -9.21 -10.16 4.04
N ARG A 125 -8.51 -11.08 4.72
CA ARG A 125 -8.34 -11.04 6.17
C ARG A 125 -7.63 -9.77 6.60
N VAL A 126 -6.47 -9.48 6.00
CA VAL A 126 -5.67 -8.28 6.30
C VAL A 126 -6.47 -7.00 6.03
N PHE A 127 -7.18 -6.93 4.89
CA PHE A 127 -8.03 -5.79 4.57
C PHE A 127 -9.09 -5.49 5.63
N LYS A 128 -9.79 -6.53 6.10
CA LYS A 128 -10.78 -6.41 7.18
C LYS A 128 -10.15 -5.96 8.50
N GLU A 129 -9.00 -6.53 8.85
CA GLU A 129 -8.26 -6.17 10.06
C GLU A 129 -7.86 -4.68 10.06
N GLU A 130 -7.43 -4.15 8.91
CA GLU A 130 -7.08 -2.74 8.78
C GLU A 130 -8.30 -1.81 8.86
N ILE A 131 -9.43 -2.18 8.24
CA ILE A 131 -10.70 -1.46 8.40
C ILE A 131 -11.11 -1.45 9.87
N ALA A 132 -11.00 -2.59 10.57
CA ALA A 132 -11.30 -2.70 11.98
C ALA A 132 -10.38 -1.81 12.85
N LYS A 133 -9.07 -1.77 12.57
CA LYS A 133 -8.14 -0.87 13.26
C LYS A 133 -8.52 0.60 13.04
N ALA A 134 -8.85 0.97 11.81
CA ALA A 134 -9.29 2.33 11.47
C ALA A 134 -10.60 2.73 12.18
N LEU A 135 -11.58 1.82 12.24
CA LEU A 135 -12.83 2.02 12.99
C LEU A 135 -12.57 2.24 14.48
N LYS A 136 -11.68 1.43 15.09
CA LYS A 136 -11.32 1.57 16.51
C LYS A 136 -10.63 2.89 16.83
N ARG A 137 -9.80 3.40 15.92
CA ARG A 137 -9.13 4.70 16.09
C ARG A 137 -10.12 5.86 16.03
N GLY A 138 -11.18 5.73 15.24
CA GLY A 138 -12.29 6.69 15.21
C GLY A 138 -11.94 8.05 14.57
N GLU A 139 -10.87 8.13 13.79
CA GLU A 139 -10.46 9.38 13.13
C GLU A 139 -11.49 9.78 12.06
N GLU A 140 -12.16 10.92 12.26
CA GLU A 140 -13.31 11.37 11.44
C GLU A 140 -13.04 11.34 9.93
N ARG A 141 -11.87 11.81 9.50
CA ARG A 141 -11.45 11.81 8.09
C ARG A 141 -11.33 10.39 7.52
N VAL A 142 -10.77 9.47 8.31
CA VAL A 142 -10.58 8.07 7.92
C VAL A 142 -11.94 7.37 7.87
N LEU A 143 -12.79 7.58 8.87
CA LEU A 143 -14.16 7.02 8.90
C LEU A 143 -14.97 7.47 7.69
N THR A 144 -14.92 8.76 7.35
CA THR A 144 -15.60 9.32 6.18
C THR A 144 -15.11 8.64 4.90
N ALA A 145 -13.79 8.48 4.75
CA ALA A 145 -13.21 7.79 3.60
C ALA A 145 -13.60 6.31 3.51
N LEU A 146 -13.74 5.60 4.64
CA LEU A 146 -14.21 4.21 4.67
C LEU A 146 -15.67 4.10 4.21
N ILE A 147 -16.52 5.04 4.64
CA ILE A 147 -17.94 5.10 4.26
C ILE A 147 -18.09 5.42 2.77
N ASP A 148 -17.47 6.52 2.31
CA ASP A 148 -17.59 7.01 0.94
C ASP A 148 -17.11 5.99 -0.10
N LYS A 149 -16.08 5.21 0.25
CA LYS A 149 -15.53 4.17 -0.61
C LYS A 149 -16.24 2.82 -0.46
N GLY A 150 -17.24 2.72 0.41
CA GLY A 150 -18.03 1.52 0.65
C GLY A 150 -17.24 0.37 1.30
N TYR A 151 -16.15 0.66 2.01
CA TYR A 151 -15.27 -0.35 2.58
C TYR A 151 -15.91 -1.10 3.76
N LEU A 152 -16.88 -0.48 4.43
CA LEU A 152 -17.64 -1.14 5.50
C LEU A 152 -18.39 -2.39 5.02
N GLY A 153 -18.73 -2.47 3.73
CA GLY A 153 -19.39 -3.64 3.15
C GLY A 153 -18.54 -4.92 3.14
N PHE A 154 -17.24 -4.82 3.44
CA PHE A 154 -16.37 -5.98 3.60
C PHE A 154 -16.45 -6.61 5.00
N LEU A 155 -17.01 -5.90 5.99
CA LEU A 155 -17.27 -6.43 7.31
C LEU A 155 -18.67 -7.05 7.37
N SER A 156 -18.77 -8.22 8.00
CA SER A 156 -20.05 -8.75 8.46
C SER A 156 -20.62 -7.85 9.56
N ARG A 157 -21.92 -8.01 9.82
CA ARG A 157 -22.60 -7.30 10.90
C ARG A 157 -21.88 -7.49 12.24
N ASP A 158 -21.52 -8.73 12.58
CA ASP A 158 -20.86 -9.05 13.84
C ASP A 158 -19.44 -8.48 13.92
N GLU A 159 -18.67 -8.57 12.82
CA GLU A 159 -17.34 -7.96 12.74
C GLU A 159 -17.43 -6.44 12.95
N PHE A 160 -18.39 -5.76 12.31
CA PHE A 160 -18.59 -4.32 12.47
C PHE A 160 -18.91 -3.94 13.91
N TRP A 161 -19.92 -4.57 14.54
CA TRP A 161 -20.32 -4.23 15.91
C TRP A 161 -19.26 -4.60 16.96
N SER A 162 -18.36 -5.54 16.68
CA SER A 162 -17.26 -5.88 17.58
C SER A 162 -16.15 -4.82 17.67
N VAL A 163 -16.11 -3.89 16.70
CA VAL A 163 -15.05 -2.87 16.60
C VAL A 163 -15.56 -1.44 16.54
N TYR A 164 -16.86 -1.26 16.27
CA TYR A 164 -17.48 0.05 16.28
C TYR A 164 -17.34 0.66 17.69
N PRO A 165 -16.84 1.90 17.82
CA PRO A 165 -16.76 2.57 19.11
C PRO A 165 -18.17 2.66 19.69
N SER A 166 -18.47 1.87 20.72
CA SER A 166 -19.67 2.10 21.51
C SER A 166 -19.45 3.44 22.21
N GLU A 167 -20.20 4.47 21.84
CA GLU A 167 -20.32 5.63 22.71
C GLU A 167 -20.74 5.09 24.08
N SER A 168 -19.92 5.38 25.10
CA SER A 168 -20.35 5.31 26.49
C SER A 168 -21.51 6.30 26.64
N VAL A 169 -22.73 5.80 26.42
CA VAL A 169 -23.99 6.46 26.75
C VAL A 169 -24.10 6.60 28.26
#